data_AF-A0A1F6GYG9-F1
#
_entry.id   AF-A0A1F6GYG9-F1
#
_cell.length_a   1.000
_cell.length_b   1.000
_cell.length_c   1.000
_cell.angle_alpha   90.00
_cell.angle_beta   90.00
_cell.angle_gamma   90.00
#
_symmetry.space_group_name_H-M   'P 1'
#
loop_
_entity.id
_entity.type
_entity.pdbx_description
1 polymer ?
#
loop_
_entity_poly.entity_id
_entity_poly.type
_entity_poly.pdbx_seq_one_letter_code
_entity_poly.pdbx_strand_id
1 'polypeptide(L)'
;MKKFLKHFGYYSSMILIFTLGFLASTVSYPNLPLVFTVLILTVVFYVIWGIAHHKINHDLSTKILLEYLLIGFLGISIIFFIIVGGKV
;
A
#
# COMPACT_ATOMS: atom_id res chain seq x y z
N MET A 1 19.81 17.41 -10.88
CA MET A 1 18.44 17.19 -11.42
C MET A 1 18.07 15.73 -11.71
N LYS A 2 18.90 14.92 -12.41
CA LYS A 2 18.54 13.52 -12.77
C LYS A 2 18.24 12.58 -11.59
N LYS A 3 18.92 12.70 -10.44
CA LYS A 3 18.63 11.89 -9.23
C LYS A 3 17.26 12.21 -8.61
N PHE A 4 16.86 13.49 -8.58
CA PHE A 4 15.61 13.93 -7.97
C PHE A 4 14.38 13.39 -8.73
N LEU A 5 14.43 13.43 -10.07
CA LEU A 5 13.40 12.83 -10.94
C LEU A 5 13.27 11.31 -10.74
N LYS A 6 14.39 10.61 -10.47
CA LYS A 6 14.41 9.16 -10.27
C LYS A 6 13.72 8.75 -8.97
N HIS A 7 13.88 9.53 -7.90
CA HIS A 7 13.16 9.30 -6.64
C HIS A 7 11.71 9.80 -6.67
N PHE A 8 11.43 10.85 -7.44
CA PHE A 8 10.09 11.41 -7.55
C PHE A 8 9.08 10.40 -8.10
N GLY A 9 9.45 9.68 -9.17
CA GLY A 9 8.58 8.65 -9.77
C GLY A 9 8.22 7.53 -8.79
N TYR A 10 9.15 7.16 -7.92
CA TYR A 10 8.90 6.17 -6.87
C TYR A 10 7.90 6.68 -5.83
N TYR A 11 8.15 7.85 -5.23
CA TYR A 11 7.23 8.39 -4.23
C TYR A 11 5.85 8.66 -4.81
N SER A 12 5.77 9.15 -6.05
CA SER A 12 4.49 9.34 -6.74
C SER A 12 3.77 8.01 -6.97
N SER A 13 4.49 6.94 -7.35
CA SER A 13 3.88 5.62 -7.55
C SER A 13 3.33 5.03 -6.24
N MET A 14 4.03 5.22 -5.11
CA MET A 14 3.57 4.73 -3.82
C MET A 14 2.31 5.47 -3.37
N ILE A 15 2.29 6.79 -3.50
CA ILE A 15 1.10 7.60 -3.21
C ILE A 15 -0.07 7.16 -4.09
N LEU A 16 0.18 6.98 -5.39
CA LEU A 16 -0.86 6.58 -6.34
C LEU A 16 -1.45 5.21 -6.02
N ILE A 17 -0.64 4.22 -5.62
CA ILE A 17 -1.13 2.90 -5.20
C ILE A 17 -2.07 3.02 -4.00
N PHE A 18 -1.69 3.78 -2.96
CA PHE A 18 -2.55 3.97 -1.80
C PHE A 18 -3.81 4.77 -2.12
N THR A 19 -3.70 5.84 -2.91
CA THR A 19 -4.86 6.64 -3.32
C THR A 19 -5.85 5.81 -4.15
N LEU A 20 -5.38 5.04 -5.13
CA LEU A 20 -6.25 4.18 -5.93
C LEU A 20 -6.87 3.06 -5.10
N GLY A 21 -6.10 2.42 -4.22
CA GLY A 21 -6.62 1.40 -3.33
C GLY A 21 -7.69 1.94 -2.36
N PHE A 22 -7.49 3.15 -1.84
CA PHE A 22 -8.47 3.83 -1.02
C PHE A 22 -9.75 4.18 -1.81
N LEU A 23 -9.62 4.77 -3.00
CA LEU A 23 -10.78 5.07 -3.84
C LEU A 23 -11.54 3.79 -4.22
N ALA A 24 -10.84 2.73 -4.62
CA ALA A 24 -11.45 1.45 -4.96
C ALA A 24 -12.17 0.82 -3.75
N SER A 25 -11.64 0.98 -2.53
CA SER A 25 -12.29 0.47 -1.32
C SER A 25 -13.55 1.27 -0.97
N THR A 26 -13.56 2.59 -1.18
CA THR A 26 -14.78 3.41 -1.00
C THR A 26 -15.88 3.05 -1.99
N VAL A 27 -15.55 2.77 -3.26
CA VAL A 27 -16.51 2.32 -4.29
C VAL A 27 -17.04 0.90 -3.99
N SER A 28 -16.25 0.08 -3.31
CA SER A 28 -16.64 -1.28 -2.94
C SER A 28 -17.59 -1.34 -1.73
N TYR A 29 -17.69 -0.26 -0.95
CA TYR A 29 -18.63 -0.18 0.17
C TYR A 29 -20.09 -0.11 -0.33
N PRO A 30 -21.07 -0.81 0.29
CA PRO A 30 -21.01 -1.48 1.60
C PRO A 30 -20.60 -2.95 1.59
N ASN A 31 -20.15 -3.52 0.45
CA ASN A 31 -19.75 -4.92 0.38
C ASN A 31 -18.42 -5.15 1.11
N LEU A 32 -18.49 -5.44 2.41
CA LEU A 32 -17.33 -5.59 3.28
C LEU A 32 -16.31 -6.64 2.78
N PRO A 33 -16.71 -7.86 2.34
CA PRO A 33 -15.78 -8.78 1.71
C PRO A 33 -14.99 -8.16 0.56
N LEU A 34 -15.66 -7.44 -0.34
CA LEU A 34 -15.01 -6.77 -1.48
C LEU A 34 -14.05 -5.67 -1.04
N VAL A 35 -14.44 -4.86 -0.04
CA VAL A 35 -13.56 -3.84 0.58
C VAL A 35 -12.27 -4.49 1.09
N PHE A 36 -12.36 -5.58 1.85
CA PHE A 36 -11.18 -6.28 2.36
C PHE A 36 -10.33 -6.89 1.25
N THR A 37 -10.95 -7.48 0.22
CA THR A 37 -10.22 -7.98 -0.96
C THR A 37 -9.43 -6.86 -1.63
N VAL A 38 -10.04 -5.69 -1.84
CA VAL A 38 -9.36 -4.53 -2.44
C VAL A 38 -8.19 -4.04 -1.58
N LEU A 39 -8.37 -3.96 -0.27
CA LEU A 39 -7.28 -3.55 0.65
C LEU A 39 -6.11 -4.54 0.62
N ILE A 40 -6.39 -5.84 0.66
CA ILE A 40 -5.36 -6.89 0.56
C ILE A 40 -4.62 -6.78 -0.76
N LEU A 41 -5.33 -6.65 -1.88
CA LEU A 41 -4.72 -6.48 -3.20
C LEU A 41 -3.86 -5.22 -3.28
N THR A 42 -4.32 -4.12 -2.69
CA THR A 42 -3.55 -2.86 -2.60
C THR A 42 -2.24 -3.07 -1.86
N VAL A 43 -2.27 -3.74 -0.71
CA VAL A 43 -1.06 -4.03 0.06
C VAL A 43 -0.12 -4.98 -0.69
N VAL A 44 -0.64 -6.02 -1.31
CA VAL A 44 0.17 -6.94 -2.13
C VAL A 44 0.86 -6.18 -3.25
N PHE A 45 0.13 -5.32 -3.97
CA PHE A 45 0.70 -4.52 -5.05
C PHE A 45 1.74 -3.51 -4.54
N TYR A 46 1.47 -2.85 -3.41
CA TYR A 46 2.41 -1.96 -2.73
C TYR A 46 3.72 -2.69 -2.37
N VAL A 47 3.64 -3.87 -1.77
CA VAL A 47 4.81 -4.67 -1.38
C VAL A 47 5.59 -5.13 -2.62
N ILE A 48 4.91 -5.67 -3.64
CA ILE A 48 5.55 -6.10 -4.89
C ILE A 48 6.28 -4.93 -5.55
N TRP A 49 5.63 -3.77 -5.65
CA TRP A 49 6.27 -2.59 -6.22
C TRP A 49 7.43 -2.08 -5.37
N GLY A 50 7.30 -2.06 -4.05
CA GLY A 50 8.36 -1.69 -3.11
C GLY A 50 9.60 -2.57 -3.28
N ILE A 51 9.40 -3.89 -3.39
CA ILE A 51 10.45 -4.88 -3.67
C ILE A 51 11.07 -4.64 -5.05
N ALA A 52 10.26 -4.49 -6.10
CA ALA A 52 10.74 -4.31 -7.47
C ALA A 52 11.56 -3.02 -7.59
N HIS A 53 11.06 -1.91 -7.06
CA HIS A 53 11.78 -0.64 -7.06
C HIS A 53 13.10 -0.74 -6.30
N HIS A 54 13.11 -1.38 -5.13
CA HIS A 54 14.35 -1.56 -4.38
C HIS A 54 15.33 -2.41 -5.16
N LYS A 55 14.96 -3.60 -5.66
CA LYS A 55 15.88 -4.44 -6.44
C LYS A 55 16.49 -3.75 -7.67
N ILE A 56 15.77 -2.82 -8.31
CA ILE A 56 16.25 -2.13 -9.52
C ILE A 56 17.17 -0.96 -9.19
N ASN A 57 16.92 -0.24 -8.10
CA ASN A 57 17.60 1.03 -7.80
C ASN A 57 18.53 0.99 -6.59
N HIS A 58 18.39 0.00 -5.71
CA HIS A 58 19.03 -0.11 -4.40
C HIS A 58 19.25 -1.58 -4.00
N ASP A 59 19.87 -1.82 -2.84
CA ASP A 59 19.92 -3.16 -2.26
C ASP A 59 18.65 -3.46 -1.47
N LEU A 60 18.05 -4.62 -1.73
CA LEU A 60 16.91 -5.10 -0.96
C LEU A 60 17.42 -5.82 0.30
N SER A 61 17.32 -5.17 1.45
CA SER A 61 17.57 -5.82 2.75
C SER A 61 16.27 -6.39 3.34
N THR A 62 16.39 -7.40 4.19
CA THR A 62 15.25 -7.96 4.96
C THR A 62 14.55 -6.91 5.80
N LYS A 63 15.30 -5.92 6.32
CA LYS A 63 14.75 -4.78 7.05
C LYS A 63 13.76 -3.99 6.19
N ILE A 64 14.14 -3.66 4.95
CA ILE A 64 13.29 -2.89 4.03
C ILE A 64 12.04 -3.69 3.63
N LEU A 65 12.17 -5.00 3.43
CA LEU A 65 11.01 -5.87 3.19
C LEU A 65 10.02 -5.83 4.36
N LEU A 66 10.51 -5.89 5.59
CA LEU A 66 9.68 -5.79 6.79
C LEU A 66 9.00 -4.41 6.89
N GLU A 67 9.69 -3.33 6.53
CA GLU A 67 9.09 -1.99 6.49
C GLU A 67 7.88 -1.94 5.55
N TYR A 68 7.97 -2.52 4.33
CA TYR A 68 6.83 -2.60 3.42
C TYR A 68 5.67 -3.41 3.99
N LEU A 69 5.95 -4.58 4.58
CA LEU A 69 4.91 -5.42 5.17
C LEU A 69 4.22 -4.71 6.33
N LEU A 70 4.98 -4.08 7.24
CA LEU A 70 4.45 -3.36 8.40
C LEU A 70 3.57 -2.17 8.00
N ILE A 71 3.99 -1.39 6.99
CA ILE A 71 3.18 -0.26 6.48
C ILE A 71 1.87 -0.78 5.86
N GLY A 72 1.93 -1.87 5.10
CA GLY A 72 0.75 -2.51 4.52
C GLY A 72 -0.24 -2.98 5.59
N PHE A 73 0.25 -3.70 6.61
CA PHE A 73 -0.58 -4.18 7.72
C PHE A 73 -1.15 -3.03 8.56
N LEU A 74 -0.38 -1.96 8.78
CA LEU A 74 -0.87 -0.76 9.45
C LEU A 74 -2.06 -0.16 8.71
N GLY A 75 -1.97 -0.03 7.37
CA GLY A 75 -3.06 0.47 6.54
C GLY A 75 -4.33 -0.38 6.65
N ILE A 76 -4.20 -1.71 6.56
CA ILE A 76 -5.35 -2.62 6.73
C ILE A 76 -5.95 -2.49 8.13
N SER A 77 -5.11 -2.40 9.17
CA SER A 77 -5.55 -2.30 10.57
C SER A 77 -6.35 -1.03 10.83
N ILE A 78 -5.92 0.11 10.28
CA ILE A 78 -6.63 1.38 10.39
C ILE A 78 -8.02 1.28 9.76
N ILE A 79 -8.11 0.76 8.52
CA ILE A 79 -9.40 0.66 7.82
C ILE A 79 -10.31 -0.36 8.50
N PHE A 80 -9.77 -1.50 8.96
CA PHE A 80 -10.51 -2.48 9.75
C PHE A 80 -11.13 -1.83 11.00
N PHE A 81 -10.36 -1.03 11.74
CA PHE A 81 -10.86 -0.37 12.94
C PHE A 81 -11.94 0.67 12.63
N ILE A 82 -11.79 1.44 11.55
CA ILE A 82 -12.80 2.43 11.13
C ILE A 82 -14.12 1.74 10.75
N ILE A 83 -14.06 0.61 10.04
CA ILE A 83 -15.25 -0.04 9.49
C ILE A 83 -15.93 -0.98 10.49
N VAL A 84 -15.13 -1.75 11.24
CA VAL A 84 -15.58 -2.81 12.16
C VAL A 84 -15.48 -2.35 13.61
N GLY A 85 -14.33 -1.78 14.00
CA GLY A 85 -14.07 -1.33 15.38
C GLY A 85 -15.02 -0.21 15.85
N GLY A 86 -15.46 0.66 14.95
CA GLY A 86 -16.47 1.69 15.27
C GLY A 86 -17.89 1.18 15.50
N LYS A 87 -18.14 -0.14 15.41
CA LYS A 87 -19.47 -0.75 15.58
C LYS A 87 -19.59 -1.63 16.84
N VAL A 88 -18.52 -1.79 17.62
CA VAL A 88 -18.52 -2.49 18.91
C VAL A 88 -18.67 -1.47 20.02
#